data_AF-A0A7W8VWN2-F1
#
_entry.id   AF-A0A7W8VWN2-F1
#
_cell.length_a   1.000
_cell.length_b   1.000
_cell.length_c   1.000
_cell.angle_alpha   90.00
_cell.angle_beta   90.00
_cell.angle_gamma   90.00
#
_symmetry.space_group_name_H-M   'P 1'
#
loop_
_entity.id
_entity.type
_entity.pdbx_description
1 polymer ?
#
loop_
_entity_poly.entity_id
_entity_poly.type
_entity_poly.pdbx_seq_one_letter_code
_entity_poly.pdbx_strand_id
1 'polypeptide(L)' 'MSKSLSPEAVEALRRLNDVGVGQTAPEVAQSVAAELLACDLVAEAGSGGVEINCNGRQYLSGDCN' A
#
# COMPACT_ATOMS: atom_id res chain seq x y z
N MET A 1 9.27 -16.22 2.03
CA MET A 1 8.37 -16.33 0.86
C MET A 1 8.39 -15.00 0.13
N SER A 2 9.17 -14.90 -0.95
CA SER A 2 9.29 -13.66 -1.73
C SER A 2 8.08 -13.56 -2.66
N LYS A 3 6.92 -13.18 -2.12
CA LYS A 3 5.82 -12.71 -2.97
C LYS A 3 6.33 -11.42 -3.61
N SER A 4 6.80 -11.55 -4.84
CA SER A 4 7.27 -10.42 -5.63
C SER A 4 6.02 -9.64 -6.00
N LEU A 5 5.91 -8.43 -5.47
CA LEU A 5 4.84 -7.52 -5.86
C LEU A 5 4.93 -7.25 -7.36
N SER A 6 3.77 -7.15 -7.98
CA SER A 6 3.65 -6.67 -9.34
C SER A 6 4.19 -5.23 -9.41
N PRO A 7 4.79 -4.81 -10.54
CA PRO A 7 5.31 -3.43 -10.67
C PRO A 7 4.22 -2.38 -10.41
N GLU A 8 2.98 -2.65 -10.83
CA GLU A 8 1.81 -1.81 -10.56
C GLU A 8 1.53 -1.67 -9.05
N ALA A 9 1.70 -2.75 -8.29
CA ALA A 9 1.52 -2.73 -6.84
C ALA A 9 2.62 -1.95 -6.13
N VAL A 10 3.87 -2.05 -6.60
CA VAL A 10 4.97 -1.23 -6.07
C VAL A 10 4.73 0.26 -6.34
N GLU A 11 4.28 0.63 -7.55
CA GLU A 11 3.95 2.02 -7.87
C GLU A 11 2.77 2.53 -7.04
N ALA A 12 1.71 1.74 -6.90
CA ALA A 12 0.56 2.07 -6.05
C ALA A 12 0.98 2.29 -4.60
N LEU A 13 1.81 1.39 -4.05
CA LEU A 13 2.33 1.50 -2.69
C LEU A 13 3.14 2.79 -2.51
N ARG A 14 3.97 3.16 -3.49
CA ARG A 14 4.71 4.45 -3.47
C ARG A 14 3.78 5.65 -3.48
N ARG A 15 2.71 5.63 -4.30
CA ARG A 15 1.71 6.71 -4.33
C ARG A 15 0.97 6.83 -3.00
N LEU A 16 0.60 5.71 -2.39
CA LEU A 16 -0.01 5.69 -1.05
C LEU A 16 0.95 6.26 0.02
N ASN A 17 2.25 5.98 -0.10
CA ASN A 17 3.28 6.55 0.77
C ASN A 17 3.44 8.06 0.62
N ASP A 18 3.41 8.56 -0.61
CA ASP A 18 3.58 9.98 -0.93
C ASP A 18 2.44 10.84 -0.36
N VAL A 19 1.21 10.31 -0.37
CA VAL A 19 0.01 10.99 0.15
C VAL A 19 -0.05 10.99 1.68
N GLY A 20 0.55 10.00 2.35
CA GLY A 20 0.59 9.90 3.81
C GLY A 20 -0.72 9.39 4.44
N VAL A 21 -0.65 9.01 5.72
CA VAL A 21 -1.79 8.47 6.49
C VAL A 21 -2.79 9.58 6.80
N GLY A 22 -4.09 9.28 6.64
CA GLY A 22 -5.17 10.22 6.96
C GLY A 22 -5.50 11.24 5.86
N GLN A 23 -4.84 11.15 4.71
CA GLN A 23 -5.20 11.89 3.50
C GLN A 23 -6.03 11.01 2.55
N THR A 24 -6.76 11.62 1.62
CA THR A 24 -7.58 10.88 0.65
C THR A 24 -6.69 9.98 -0.20
N ALA A 25 -6.75 8.68 0.07
CA ALA A 25 -5.96 7.70 -0.64
C ALA A 25 -6.31 7.74 -2.15
N PRO A 26 -5.30 7.71 -3.05
CA PRO A 26 -5.53 7.61 -4.48
C PRO A 26 -6.30 6.34 -4.81
N GLU A 27 -7.20 6.41 -5.79
CA GLU A 27 -7.90 5.23 -6.28
C GLU A 27 -6.88 4.21 -6.81
N VAL A 28 -6.89 3.02 -6.21
CA VAL A 28 -6.04 1.90 -6.58
C VAL A 28 -6.91 0.85 -7.26
N ALA A 29 -6.40 0.23 -8.32
CA ALA A 29 -7.09 -0.89 -8.94
C ALA A 29 -7.36 -2.00 -7.92
N GLN A 30 -8.56 -2.57 -7.92
CA GLN A 30 -8.99 -3.55 -6.92
C GLN A 30 -8.07 -4.78 -6.86
N SER A 31 -7.55 -5.22 -8.01
CA SER A 31 -6.56 -6.30 -8.09
C SER A 31 -5.25 -5.96 -7.38
N VAL A 32 -4.79 -4.71 -7.50
CA VAL A 32 -3.57 -4.22 -6.84
C VAL A 32 -3.80 -4.07 -5.34
N ALA A 33 -4.94 -3.51 -4.92
CA ALA A 33 -5.30 -3.42 -3.52
C ALA A 33 -5.35 -4.80 -2.85
N ALA A 34 -5.95 -5.79 -3.51
CA ALA A 34 -5.98 -7.17 -3.03
C ALA A 34 -4.57 -7.79 -2.89
N GLU A 35 -3.66 -7.51 -3.83
CA GLU A 35 -2.27 -7.98 -3.76
C GLU A 35 -1.51 -7.34 -2.58
N LEU A 36 -1.67 -6.03 -2.40
CA LEU A 36 -1.04 -5.28 -1.30
C LEU A 36 -1.58 -5.74 0.07
N LEU A 37 -2.89 -5.96 0.19
CA LEU A 37 -3.53 -6.52 1.38
C LEU A 37 -3.04 -7.94 1.67
N ALA A 38 -2.92 -8.78 0.63
CA ALA A 38 -2.39 -10.15 0.76
C ALA A 38 -0.91 -10.19 1.17
N CYS A 39 -0.19 -9.08 1.02
CA CYS A 39 1.19 -8.90 1.47
C CYS A 39 1.29 -8.13 2.79
N ASP A 40 0.17 -7.76 3.40
CA ASP A 40 0.09 -6.99 4.65
C ASP A 40 0.80 -5.62 4.58
N LEU A 41 0.85 -4.99 3.39
CA LEU A 41 1.56 -3.70 3.17
C LEU A 41 0.64 -2.47 3.25
N VAL A 42 -0.67 -2.71 3.21
CA VAL A 42 -1.72 -1.70 3.31
C VAL A 42 -2.83 -2.20 4.23
N ALA A 43 -3.65 -1.28 4.73
CA ALA A 43 -4.85 -1.58 5.50
C ALA A 43 -6.09 -1.05 4.77
N GLU A 44 -7.25 -1.66 5.00
CA GLU A 44 -8.53 -1.17 4.47
C GLU A 44 -8.89 0.17 5.13
N ALA A 45 -9.15 1.18 4.31
CA ALA A 45 -9.68 2.48 4.74
C ALA A 45 -11.21 2.47 4.64
N GLY A 46 -11.89 3.14 5.58
CA GLY A 46 -13.35 3.09 5.76
C GLY A 46 -14.21 3.51 4.55
N SER A 47 -13.61 4.10 3.51
CA SER A 47 -14.28 4.51 2.27
C SER A 47 -14.15 3.49 1.12
N GLY A 48 -13.72 2.25 1.41
CA GLY A 48 -13.47 1.23 0.36
C GLY A 48 -12.15 1.44 -0.37
N GLY A 49 -11.28 2.28 0.17
CA GLY A 49 -9.90 2.45 -0.28
C GLY A 49 -8.92 1.62 0.56
N VAL A 50 -7.64 1.77 0.26
CA VAL A 50 -6.57 1.22 1.10
C VAL A 50 -5.59 2.32 1.47
N GLU A 51 -5.00 2.20 2.66
CA GLU A 51 -4.01 3.12 3.19
C GLU A 51 -2.71 2.39 3.51
N ILE A 52 -1.58 3.06 3.28
CA ILE A 52 -0.28 2.46 3.57
C ILE A 52 -0.08 2.27 5.07
N ASN A 53 0.26 1.04 5.46
CA ASN A 53 0.56 0.72 6.85
C ASN A 53 2.08 0.77 7.10
N CYS A 54 2.50 0.40 8.32
CA CYS A 54 3.91 0.36 8.68
C CYS A 54 4.75 -0.64 7.87
N ASN A 55 4.20 -1.81 7.53
CA ASN A 55 4.91 -2.79 6.71
C ASN A 55 5.13 -2.27 5.28
N GLY A 56 4.16 -1.55 4.71
CA GLY A 56 4.31 -0.88 3.43
C GLY A 56 5.43 0.16 3.43
N ARG A 57 5.50 0.98 4.48
CA ARG A 57 6.60 1.94 4.67
C ARG A 57 7.96 1.25 4.82
N GLN A 58 8.03 0.20 5.64
CA GLN A 58 9.24 -0.59 5.82
C GLN A 58 9.66 -1.28 4.50
N TYR A 59 8.71 -1.71 3.69
CA TYR A 59 8.99 -2.29 2.37
C TYR A 59 9.59 -1.26 1.40
N LEU A 60 9.13 -0.01 1.43
CA LEU A 60 9.60 1.04 0.53
C LEU A 60 10.90 1.71 0.98
N SER A 61 10.99 2.04 2.27
CA SER A 61 12.05 2.89 2.82
C SER A 61 12.89 2.21 3.88
N GLY A 62 12.48 1.03 4.39
CA GLY A 62 13.17 0.34 5.48
C GLY A 62 12.82 0.84 6.88
N ASP A 63 12.03 1.92 6.98
CA ASP A 63 11.70 2.59 8.23
C ASP A 63 10.17 2.72 8.39
N CYS A 64 9.65 2.25 9.53
CA CYS A 64 8.34 2.62 10.08
C CYS A 64 8.63 3.48 11.31
N ASN A 65 8.62 4.80 11.12
CA ASN A 65 8.73 5.79 12.19
C ASN A 65 7.34 6.37 12.47
#